data_AF-A0A7C0VT04-F1
#
_entry.id   AF-A0A7C0VT04-F1
#
_cell.length_a   1.000
_cell.length_b   1.000
_cell.length_c   1.000
_cell.angle_alpha   90.00
_cell.angle_beta   90.00
_cell.angle_gamma   90.00
#
_symmetry.space_group_name_H-M   'P 1'
#
loop_
_entity.id
_entity.type
_entity.pdbx_description
1 polymer ?
#
loop_
_entity_poly.entity_id
_entity_poly.type
_entity_poly.pdbx_seq_one_letter_code
_entity_poly.pdbx_strand_id
1 'polypeptide(L)' 'MKGSYILFLEVKKSIEVNVGSLGKIKFKRGIYAYVGSAMNGIE' A
#
# COMPACT_ATOMS: atom_id res chain seq x y z
N MET A 1 15.58 -15.65 7.94
CA MET A 1 14.13 -15.96 8.00
C MET A 1 13.43 -15.19 6.88
N LYS A 2 12.47 -15.77 6.15
CA LYS A 2 11.63 -15.00 5.21
C LYS A 2 10.45 -14.45 6.03
N GLY A 3 10.53 -13.19 6.46
CA GLY A 3 9.48 -12.51 7.21
C GLY A 3 8.54 -11.76 6.27
N SER A 4 7.27 -11.69 6.62
CA SER A 4 6.30 -10.79 5.99
C SER A 4 6.09 -9.55 6.85
N TYR A 5 5.75 -8.42 6.24
CA TYR A 5 5.35 -7.22 6.96
C TYR A 5 4.07 -6.64 6.36
N ILE A 6 3.35 -5.90 7.19
CA ILE A 6 2.15 -5.16 6.79
C ILE A 6 2.40 -3.68 7.05
N LEU A 7 2.22 -2.85 6.02
CA LEU A 7 2.14 -1.40 6.17
C LEU A 7 0.66 -1.00 6.13
N PHE A 8 0.18 -0.37 7.20
CA PHE A 8 -1.13 0.24 7.24
C PHE A 8 -1.07 1.68 6.72
N LEU A 9 -1.96 1.99 5.78
CA LEU A 9 -2.07 3.30 5.13
C LEU A 9 -3.46 3.86 5.39
N GLU A 10 -3.54 5.05 5.98
CA GLU A 10 -4.81 5.75 6.15
C GLU A 10 -5.05 6.73 4.99
N VAL A 11 -6.10 6.48 4.22
CA VAL A 11 -6.59 7.39 3.19
C VAL A 11 -7.69 8.25 3.82
N LYS A 12 -7.33 9.48 4.25
CA LYS A 12 -8.23 10.40 5.00
C LYS A 12 -9.43 10.89 4.20
N LYS A 13 -9.34 10.92 2.86
CA LYS A 13 -10.42 11.28 1.94
C LYS A 13 -10.30 10.46 0.67
N SER A 14 -11.40 10.20 -0.02
CA SER A 14 -11.34 9.50 -1.31
C SER A 14 -10.48 10.29 -2.30
N ILE A 15 -9.53 9.62 -2.94
CA ILE A 15 -8.59 10.20 -3.90
C ILE A 15 -8.55 9.37 -5.18
N GLU A 16 -8.11 10.00 -6.26
CA GLU A 16 -7.87 9.35 -7.54
C GLU A 16 -6.45 9.68 -7.98
N VAL A 17 -5.64 8.65 -8.23
CA VAL A 17 -4.20 8.80 -8.50
C VAL A 17 -3.81 7.90 -9.68
N ASN A 18 -2.83 8.35 -10.48
CA ASN A 18 -2.23 7.50 -11.52
C ASN A 18 -1.19 6.58 -10.87
N VAL A 19 -1.38 5.27 -11.03
CA VAL A 19 -0.51 4.23 -10.46
C VAL A 19 0.27 3.56 -11.58
N GLY A 20 1.38 4.15 -11.99
CA GLY A 20 2.27 3.59 -13.02
C GLY A 20 1.50 3.10 -14.26
N SER A 21 1.78 1.87 -14.70
CA SER A 21 1.10 1.23 -15.83
C SER A 21 -0.34 0.78 -15.52
N LEU A 22 -0.76 0.75 -14.26
CA LEU A 22 -2.15 0.43 -13.88
C LEU A 22 -3.12 1.59 -14.16
N GLY A 23 -2.58 2.76 -14.52
CA GLY A 23 -3.39 3.92 -14.86
C GLY A 23 -4.10 4.51 -13.65
N LYS A 24 -5.28 5.10 -13.88
CA LYS A 24 -5.97 5.92 -12.88
C LYS A 24 -6.80 5.03 -11.95
N ILE A 25 -6.47 5.03 -10.66
CA ILE A 25 -7.15 4.22 -9.64
C ILE A 25 -7.79 5.14 -8.60
N LYS A 26 -9.05 4.85 -8.26
CA LYS A 26 -9.77 5.50 -7.18
C LYS A 26 -9.60 4.74 -5.87
N PHE A 27 -9.03 5.40 -4.87
CA PHE A 27 -8.97 4.93 -3.50
C PHE A 27 -10.08 5.62 -2.69
N LYS A 28 -10.96 4.84 -2.06
CA LYS A 28 -11.98 5.38 -1.15
C LYS A 28 -11.32 5.77 0.18
N ARG A 29 -11.95 6.65 0.95
CA ARG A 29 -11.55 6.88 2.35
C ARG A 29 -11.55 5.56 3.11
N GLY A 30 -10.46 5.25 3.81
CA GLY A 30 -10.34 4.02 4.60
C GLY A 30 -8.91 3.65 4.95
N ILE A 31 -8.76 2.52 5.64
CA ILE A 31 -7.46 1.93 5.96
C ILE A 31 -7.15 0.85 4.92
N TYR A 32 -5.94 0.89 4.38
CA TYR A 32 -5.42 -0.06 3.42
C TYR A 32 -4.22 -0.80 4.01
N ALA A 33 -4.09 -2.08 3.68
CA ALA A 33 -2.96 -2.90 4.08
C ALA A 33 -2.11 -3.26 2.86
N TYR A 34 -0.85 -2.86 2.88
CA TYR A 34 0.14 -3.36 1.94
C TYR A 34 0.87 -4.54 2.59
N VAL A 35 0.88 -5.70 1.93
CA VAL A 35 1.47 -6.94 2.44
C VAL A 35 2.73 -7.27 1.62
N GLY A 36 3.90 -7.22 2.27
CA GLY A 36 5.19 -7.54 1.67
C GLY A 36 5.77 -8.85 2.22
N SER A 37 6.54 -9.58 1.40
CA SER A 37 7.08 -10.93 1.71
C SER A 37 8.58 -10.97 2.07
N ALA A 38 9.28 -9.83 2.09
CA ALA A 38 10.72 -9.76 2.29
C ALA A 38 11.13 -8.59 3.19
N MET A 39 11.70 -8.91 4.36
CA MET A 39 12.32 -7.96 5.31
C MET A 39 13.80 -7.66 5.00
N ASN A 40 14.32 -8.01 3.81
CA ASN A 40 15.76 -7.91 3.44
C ASN A 40 16.29 -6.45 3.28
N GLY A 41 15.75 -5.49 4.02
CA GLY A 41 16.18 -4.08 4.04
C GLY A 41 15.48 -3.25 5.11
N ILE A 42 14.83 -3.89 6.09
CA ILE A 42 14.33 -3.24 7.31
C ILE A 42 15.25 -3.72 8.43
N GLU A 43 16.43 -3.11 8.51
CA GLU A 43 17.35 -3.15 9.64
C GLU A 43 17.59 -1.73 10.12
#